data_AF-A0A8T4IF90-F1
#
_entry.id   AF-A0A8T4IF90-F1
#
_cell.length_a   1.000
_cell.length_b   1.000
_cell.length_c   1.000
_cell.angle_alpha   90.00
_cell.angle_beta   90.00
_cell.angle_gamma   90.00
#
_symmetry.space_group_name_H-M   'P 1'
#
loop_
_entity.id
_entity.type
_entity.pdbx_description
1 polymer ?
#
loop_
_entity_poly.entity_id
_entity_poly.type
_entity_poly.pdbx_seq_one_letter_code
_entity_poly.pdbx_strand_id
1 'polypeptide(L)' 'MPHTTADEQERAVIDRQTVEQCGRFDAVLAYFDAADFAVPPLRIGDASA' A
#
# COMPACT_ATOMS: atom_id res chain seq x y z
N MET A 1 -11.65 -8.17 -7.73
CA MET A 1 -10.26 -7.72 -7.51
C MET A 1 -10.34 -6.46 -6.67
N PRO A 2 -9.91 -6.46 -5.40
CA PRO A 2 -9.84 -5.22 -4.62
C PRO A 2 -8.75 -4.32 -5.23
N HIS A 3 -9.12 -3.11 -5.63
CA HIS A 3 -8.18 -2.09 -6.11
C HIS A 3 -7.88 -1.16 -4.95
N THR A 4 -6.63 -1.11 -4.52
CA THR A 4 -6.16 -0.17 -3.51
C THR A 4 -5.92 1.19 -4.17
N THR A 5 -6.47 2.24 -3.57
CA THR A 5 -6.26 3.63 -4.00
C THR A 5 -4.87 4.10 -3.51
N ALA A 6 -4.04 4.60 -4.42
CA ALA A 6 -2.77 5.25 -4.07
C ALA A 6 -2.99 6.77 -3.95
N ASP A 7 -2.43 7.40 -2.92
CA ASP A 7 -2.41 8.85 -2.75
C ASP A 7 -1.30 9.51 -3.61
N GLU A 8 -1.35 10.84 -3.77
CA GLU A 8 -0.39 11.67 -4.55
C GLU A 8 1.08 11.50 -4.11
N GLN A 9 1.29 10.94 -2.92
CA GLN A 9 2.59 10.68 -2.29
C GLN A 9 3.00 9.20 -2.37
N GLU A 10 2.41 8.41 -3.27
CA GLU A 10 2.67 6.97 -3.48
C GLU A 10 2.45 6.12 -2.22
N ARG A 11 1.47 6.51 -1.39
CA ARG A 11 1.10 5.74 -0.19
C ARG A 11 -0.03 4.77 -0.52
N ALA A 12 0.16 3.51 -0.16
CA ALA A 12 -0.93 2.55 -0.08
C ALA A 12 -1.79 2.90 1.14
N VAL A 13 -3.05 3.27 0.91
CA VAL A 13 -4.01 3.61 1.96
C VAL A 13 -5.17 2.62 1.95
N ILE A 14 -5.70 2.35 3.14
CA ILE A 14 -6.91 1.54 3.35
C ILE A 14 -7.92 2.40 4.11
N ASP A 15 -9.18 2.37 3.67
CA ASP A 15 -10.22 3.12 4.36
C ASP A 15 -10.69 2.40 5.63
N ARG A 16 -11.31 3.18 6.53
CA ARG A 16 -11.75 2.69 7.83
C ARG A 16 -12.78 1.56 7.74
N GLN A 17 -13.72 1.63 6.78
CA GLN A 17 -14.76 0.62 6.64
C GLN A 17 -14.15 -0.72 6.25
N THR A 18 -13.14 -0.71 5.36
CA THR A 18 -12.41 -1.91 4.97
C THR A 18 -11.59 -2.49 6.15
N VAL A 19 -10.95 -1.66 6.98
CA VAL A 19 -10.28 -2.13 8.21
C VAL A 19 -11.27 -2.82 9.16
N GLU A 20 -12.46 -2.26 9.34
CA GLU A 20 -13.51 -2.84 10.18
C GLU A 20 -14.00 -4.19 9.62
N GLN A 21 -14.07 -4.34 8.29
CA GLN A 21 -14.41 -5.60 7.63
C GLN A 21 -13.31 -6.66 7.74
N CYS A 22 -12.02 -6.27 7.72
CA CYS A 22 -10.91 -7.20 7.93
C CYS A 22 -10.95 -7.83 9.33
N GLY A 23 -11.41 -7.08 10.34
CA GLY A 23 -11.69 -7.59 11.69
C GLY A 23 -10.46 -8.05 12.50
N ARG A 24 -9.28 -8.15 11.88
CA ARG A 24 -8.02 -8.52 12.52
C ARG A 24 -6.82 -7.91 11.81
N PHE A 25 -5.73 -7.73 12.56
CA PHE A 25 -4.50 -7.10 12.07
C PHE A 25 -3.80 -7.90 10.96
N ASP A 26 -3.76 -9.23 11.08
CA ASP A 26 -3.20 -10.12 10.06
C ASP A 26 -3.95 -10.03 8.72
N ALA A 27 -5.27 -9.89 8.77
CA ALA A 27 -6.10 -9.69 7.57
C ALA A 27 -5.87 -8.32 6.90
N VAL A 28 -5.56 -7.28 7.69
CA VAL A 28 -5.17 -5.97 7.15
C VAL A 28 -3.82 -6.05 6.45
N LEU A 29 -2.84 -6.79 6.99
CA LEU A 29 -1.56 -7.01 6.30
C LEU A 29 -1.75 -7.78 5.00
N ALA A 30 -2.54 -8.85 5.01
CA ALA A 30 -2.85 -9.63 3.81
C ALA A 30 -3.57 -8.79 2.74
N TYR A 31 -4.38 -7.79 3.12
CA TYR A 31 -5.00 -6.85 2.18
C TYR A 31 -3.95 -6.04 1.41
N PHE A 32 -2.90 -5.57 2.09
CA PHE A 32 -1.80 -4.86 1.45
C PHE A 32 -0.87 -5.77 0.65
N ASP A 33 -0.61 -6.99 1.12
CA ASP A 33 0.18 -7.98 0.38
C ASP A 33 -0.52 -8.41 -0.92
N ALA A 34 -1.85 -8.43 -0.94
CA ALA A 34 -2.65 -8.73 -2.11
C ALA A 34 -2.82 -7.53 -3.05
N ALA A 35 -2.47 -6.32 -2.61
CA ALA A 35 -2.50 -5.14 -3.46
C ALA A 35 -1.37 -5.26 -4.49
N ASP A 36 -1.75 -5.44 -5.75
CA ASP A 36 -0.84 -5.65 -6.87
C ASP A 36 -0.13 -4.33 -7.27
N PHE A 37 0.71 -3.82 -6.38
CA PHE A 37 1.57 -2.66 -6.61
C PHE A 37 3.02 -3.12 -6.66
N ALA A 38 3.62 -3.03 -7.85
CA ALA A 38 5.06 -3.21 -8.00
C ALA A 38 5.77 -1.99 -7.38
N VAL A 39 6.24 -2.12 -6.14
CA VAL A 39 7.13 -1.13 -5.53
C VAL A 39 8.34 -0.96 -6.45
N PRO A 40 8.55 0.22 -7.08
CA PRO A 40 9.71 0.44 -7.92
C PRO A 40 10.97 0.27 -7.06
N PRO A 41 12.05 -0.35 -7.56
CA PRO A 41 13.28 -0.48 -6.80
C PRO A 41 13.79 0.93 -6.44
N LEU A 42 13.81 1.23 -5.14
CA LEU A 42 14.34 2.48 -4.61
C LEU A 42 15.83 2.55 -4.96
N ARG A 43 16.19 3.39 -5.93
CA ARG A 43 17.58 3.71 -6.25
C ARG A 43 18.00 4.94 -5.47
N ILE A 44 19.03 4.80 -4.65
CA ILE A 44 19.76 5.95 -4.12
C ILE A 44 20.55 6.51 -5.31
N GLY A 45 20.08 7.62 -5.86
CA GLY A 45 20.91 8.45 -6.75
C GLY A 45 21.88 9.24 -5.89
N ASP A 46 23.13 9.38 -6.33
CA ASP A 46 24.00 10.40 -5.77
C ASP A 46 23.32 11.76 -5.97
N ALA A 47 23.09 12.49 -4.88
CA ALA A 47 22.65 13.88 -4.97
C ALA A 47 23.76 14.68 -5.65
N SER A 48 23.67 14.83 -6.98
CA SER A 48 24.62 15.59 -7.77
C SER A 48 24.12 17.01 -7.96
N ALA A 49 24.83 17.93 -7.27
CA ALA A 49 25.12 19.35 -7.54
C ALA A 49 24.00 20.26 -8.06
#